data_AF-A0A831YGC9-F1
#
_entry.id   AF-A0A831YGC9-F1
#
_cell.length_a   1.000
_cell.length_b   1.000
_cell.length_c   1.000
_cell.angle_alpha   90.00
_cell.angle_beta   90.00
_cell.angle_gamma   90.00
#
_symmetry.space_group_name_H-M   'P 1'
#
loop_
_entity.id
_entity.type
_entity.pdbx_description
1 polymer ?
#
loop_
_entity_poly.entity_id
_entity_poly.type
_entity_poly.pdbx_seq_one_letter_code
_entity_poly.pdbx_strand_id
1 'polypeptide(L)'
;MKRLVAAAAVVAVLYIYLALLSPRVFDVLVYDESKLMPPDIEPKAVDAILNKTQVGGLKSIPVVVFGPGVEEKARNLSRLFPNATSAWSILDTALKIYRERLNDVVENATASFREGAREVANSTQKVCEDLNRLVEGFREARERARQLLLGTYGVAALGKAVDNQTEKFLALYQRYVATYDVDTAVRLAADETYGNVSQYLTGVTWKNWASLEAVENVTDAILATRLNKTVIDLARAAVAMGVRQYLYLRLINQTPPPVRPYLPYLICGGDVEKAVEMFKSDLVRNLTTRYPPPTIYSIAGAADLVYQDKYALAVVKSSEEMPDVPPQLGVPVSTSFLLKSFTQVVTE
;
A
#
# COMPACT_ATOMS: atom_id res chain seq x y z
N MET A 1 -64.86 57.07 54.23
CA MET A 1 -63.41 56.73 54.33
C MET A 1 -63.10 55.46 55.15
N LYS A 2 -63.82 55.09 56.22
CA LYS A 2 -63.49 53.88 57.03
C LYS A 2 -63.68 52.51 56.34
N ARG A 3 -64.56 52.38 55.33
CA ARG A 3 -64.79 51.10 54.61
C ARG A 3 -63.73 50.79 53.53
N LEU A 4 -63.06 51.80 52.97
CA LEU A 4 -61.99 51.63 51.98
C LEU A 4 -60.66 51.19 52.63
N VAL A 5 -60.39 51.65 53.86
CA VAL A 5 -59.18 51.25 54.61
C VAL A 5 -59.29 49.80 55.10
N ALA A 6 -60.49 49.34 55.48
CA ALA A 6 -60.72 47.95 55.86
C ALA A 6 -60.56 46.98 54.67
N ALA A 7 -61.05 47.35 53.48
CA ALA A 7 -60.87 46.54 52.27
C ALA A 7 -59.39 46.47 51.84
N ALA A 8 -58.66 47.58 51.93
CA ALA A 8 -57.22 47.60 51.63
C ALA A 8 -56.41 46.76 52.63
N ALA A 9 -56.77 46.77 53.92
CA ALA A 9 -56.12 45.96 54.93
C ALA A 9 -56.37 44.45 54.73
N VAL A 10 -57.60 44.05 54.36
CA VAL A 10 -57.93 42.64 54.09
C VAL A 10 -57.20 42.13 52.84
N VAL A 11 -57.11 42.95 51.77
CA VAL A 11 -56.35 42.59 50.56
C VAL A 11 -54.85 42.51 50.85
N ALA A 12 -54.30 43.43 51.65
CA ALA A 12 -52.89 43.38 52.05
C ALA A 12 -52.56 42.13 52.88
N VAL A 13 -53.45 41.74 53.81
CA VAL A 13 -53.28 40.52 54.60
C VAL A 13 -53.40 39.26 53.72
N LEU A 14 -54.30 39.27 52.73
CA LEU A 14 -54.42 38.17 51.76
C LEU A 14 -53.16 38.04 50.88
N TYR A 15 -52.59 39.16 50.45
CA TYR A 15 -51.34 39.20 49.68
C TYR A 15 -50.13 38.75 50.50
N ILE A 16 -50.05 39.14 51.78
CA ILE A 16 -48.99 38.70 52.68
C ILE A 16 -49.13 37.19 52.98
N TYR A 17 -50.37 36.70 53.15
CA TYR A 17 -50.65 35.28 53.36
C TYR A 17 -50.30 34.45 52.10
N LEU A 18 -50.63 34.93 50.91
CA LEU A 18 -50.23 34.32 49.63
C LEU A 18 -48.71 34.39 49.41
N ALA A 19 -48.05 35.48 49.79
CA ALA A 19 -46.60 35.63 49.69
C ALA A 19 -45.82 34.73 50.68
N LEU A 20 -46.40 34.43 51.85
CA LEU A 20 -45.82 33.52 52.85
C LEU A 20 -46.00 32.04 52.49
N LEU A 21 -47.06 31.69 51.76
CA LEU A 21 -47.30 30.34 51.25
C LEU A 21 -46.65 30.09 49.88
N SER A 22 -46.26 31.15 49.16
CA SER A 22 -45.63 31.05 47.85
C SER A 22 -44.38 30.15 47.84
N PRO A 23 -43.46 30.17 48.83
CA PRO A 23 -42.28 29.30 48.78
C PRO A 23 -42.64 27.82 48.88
N ARG A 24 -43.70 27.46 49.62
CA ARG A 24 -44.15 26.06 49.75
C ARG A 24 -44.97 25.55 48.57
N VAL A 25 -45.66 26.45 47.87
CA VAL A 25 -46.40 26.11 46.64
C VAL A 25 -45.47 26.08 45.44
N PHE A 26 -44.45 26.95 45.41
CA PHE A 26 -43.47 27.01 44.33
C PHE A 26 -42.31 26.04 44.51
N ASP A 27 -41.96 25.55 45.72
CA ASP A 27 -40.98 24.45 45.89
C ASP A 27 -41.47 23.12 45.29
N VAL A 28 -42.78 22.90 45.18
CA VAL A 28 -43.37 21.76 44.45
C VAL A 28 -43.29 21.96 42.92
N LEU A 29 -43.04 23.19 42.48
CA LEU A 29 -42.90 23.60 41.08
C LEU A 29 -41.47 23.99 40.68
N VAL A 30 -40.49 23.94 41.60
CA VAL A 30 -39.06 24.03 41.23
C VAL A 30 -38.71 22.70 40.58
N TYR A 31 -38.85 22.74 39.27
CA TYR A 31 -38.70 21.64 38.35
C TYR A 31 -37.22 21.28 38.25
N ASP A 32 -36.83 20.13 38.80
CA ASP A 32 -35.47 19.62 38.74
C ASP A 32 -35.26 18.89 37.40
N GLU A 33 -34.58 19.55 36.46
CA GLU A 33 -34.29 19.05 35.10
C GLU A 33 -33.58 17.69 35.09
N SER A 34 -32.90 17.33 36.19
CA SER A 34 -32.23 16.03 36.35
C SER A 34 -33.19 14.84 36.46
N LYS A 35 -34.50 15.06 36.69
CA LYS A 35 -35.50 14.00 36.87
C LYS A 35 -36.21 13.55 35.59
N LEU A 36 -36.06 14.29 34.49
CA LEU A 36 -36.64 13.94 33.18
C LEU A 36 -35.61 13.39 32.19
N MET A 37 -34.33 13.60 32.47
CA MET A 37 -33.27 12.91 31.78
C MET A 37 -33.21 11.47 32.32
N PRO A 38 -33.08 10.44 31.46
CA PRO A 38 -32.63 9.12 31.89
C PRO A 38 -31.45 9.25 32.87
N PRO A 39 -31.39 8.44 33.94
CA PRO A 39 -30.53 8.67 35.11
C PRO A 39 -29.02 8.66 34.84
N ASP A 40 -28.61 8.46 33.59
CA ASP A 40 -27.21 8.36 33.14
C ASP A 40 -26.76 9.51 32.21
N ILE A 41 -27.58 10.55 31.97
CA ILE A 41 -27.23 11.65 31.04
C ILE A 41 -26.71 12.88 31.79
N GLU A 42 -25.50 13.34 31.46
CA GLU A 42 -24.93 14.58 32.00
C GLU A 42 -25.57 15.83 31.36
N PRO A 43 -26.32 16.66 32.10
CA PRO A 43 -27.04 17.80 31.55
C PRO A 43 -26.14 18.85 30.91
N LYS A 44 -24.94 19.05 31.47
CA LYS A 44 -23.95 20.05 30.99
C LYS A 44 -23.40 19.75 29.60
N ALA A 45 -23.34 18.47 29.20
CA ALA A 45 -22.88 18.09 27.86
C ALA A 45 -23.95 18.43 26.80
N VAL A 46 -25.23 18.22 27.13
CA VAL A 46 -26.37 18.54 26.28
C VAL A 46 -26.48 20.06 26.06
N ASP A 47 -26.33 20.84 27.13
CA ASP A 47 -26.37 22.31 27.06
C ASP A 47 -25.21 22.91 26.25
N ALA A 48 -24.00 22.35 26.35
CA ALA A 48 -22.84 22.81 25.60
C ALA A 48 -22.99 22.59 24.07
N ILE A 49 -23.69 21.53 23.67
CA ILE A 49 -23.96 21.19 22.26
C ILE A 49 -25.10 22.06 21.72
N LEU A 50 -26.18 22.23 22.49
CA LEU A 50 -27.31 23.11 22.17
C LEU A 50 -26.86 24.55 21.85
N ASN A 51 -25.95 25.10 22.66
CA ASN A 51 -25.42 26.45 22.49
C ASN A 51 -24.57 26.64 21.22
N LYS A 52 -23.93 25.58 20.69
CA LYS A 52 -23.15 25.64 19.44
C LYS A 52 -24.01 25.57 18.17
N THR A 53 -25.22 24.99 18.26
CA THR A 53 -26.07 24.66 17.09
C THR A 53 -27.15 25.68 16.75
N GLN A 54 -27.33 26.75 17.53
CA GLN A 54 -28.38 27.77 17.31
C GLN A 54 -28.03 28.84 16.24
N VAL A 55 -26.95 28.66 15.47
CA VAL A 55 -26.56 29.63 14.44
C VAL A 55 -27.28 29.31 13.11
N GLY A 56 -28.49 29.84 12.95
CA GLY A 56 -29.13 30.04 11.63
C GLY A 56 -30.46 29.31 11.39
N GLY A 57 -31.58 30.04 11.53
CA GLY A 57 -32.85 29.94 10.79
C GLY A 57 -33.69 28.65 10.79
N LEU A 58 -33.08 27.47 10.92
CA LEU A 58 -33.74 26.17 11.00
C LEU A 58 -33.77 25.72 12.46
N LYS A 59 -34.95 25.38 12.98
CA LYS A 59 -35.10 24.84 14.34
C LYS A 59 -34.43 23.46 14.41
N SER A 60 -33.30 23.40 15.11
CA SER A 60 -32.56 22.17 15.39
C SER A 60 -33.06 21.57 16.70
N ILE A 61 -33.38 20.28 16.69
CA ILE A 61 -33.88 19.55 17.86
C ILE A 61 -32.85 18.47 18.20
N PRO A 62 -32.20 18.52 19.37
CA PRO A 62 -31.35 17.42 19.78
C PRO A 62 -32.23 16.23 20.19
N VAL A 63 -31.80 15.04 19.82
CA VAL A 63 -32.42 13.76 20.13
C VAL A 63 -31.37 12.95 20.86
N VAL A 64 -31.71 12.48 22.06
CA VAL A 64 -30.86 11.54 22.79
C VAL A 64 -31.26 10.12 22.39
N VAL A 65 -30.29 9.41 21.83
CA VAL A 65 -30.37 7.99 21.45
C VAL A 65 -29.72 7.18 22.58
N PHE A 66 -30.48 6.27 23.20
CA PHE A 66 -30.00 5.50 24.36
C PHE A 66 -30.47 4.04 24.33
N GLY A 67 -29.86 3.22 25.19
CA GLY A 67 -30.14 1.79 25.32
C GLY A 67 -29.31 0.91 24.36
N PRO A 68 -29.60 -0.39 24.24
CA PRO A 68 -28.82 -1.29 23.39
C PRO A 68 -28.92 -0.88 21.91
N GLY A 69 -27.82 -1.06 21.15
CA GLY A 69 -27.79 -0.78 19.73
C GLY A 69 -27.84 0.71 19.37
N VAL A 70 -27.17 1.57 20.15
CA VAL A 70 -27.13 3.04 19.95
C VAL A 70 -26.75 3.41 18.51
N GLU A 71 -25.76 2.71 17.93
CA GLU A 71 -25.35 2.90 16.54
C GLU A 71 -26.50 2.65 15.55
N GLU A 72 -27.17 1.50 15.66
CA GLU A 72 -28.24 1.12 14.73
C GLU A 72 -29.41 2.11 14.83
N LYS A 73 -29.76 2.52 16.04
CA LYS A 73 -30.79 3.53 16.30
C LYS A 73 -30.42 4.88 15.71
N ALA A 74 -29.18 5.34 15.89
CA ALA A 74 -28.72 6.61 15.33
C ALA A 74 -28.69 6.59 13.80
N ARG A 75 -28.29 5.47 13.18
CA ARG A 75 -28.32 5.27 11.73
C ARG A 75 -29.75 5.25 11.20
N ASN A 76 -30.68 4.57 11.89
CA ASN A 76 -32.10 4.56 11.53
C ASN A 76 -32.75 5.94 11.68
N LEU A 77 -32.37 6.71 12.71
CA LEU A 77 -32.78 8.09 12.86
C LEU A 77 -32.31 8.95 11.68
N SER A 78 -31.06 8.81 11.24
CA SER A 78 -30.54 9.50 10.05
C SER A 78 -31.21 9.06 8.74
N ARG A 79 -31.77 7.85 8.66
CA ARG A 79 -32.57 7.40 7.50
C ARG A 79 -33.95 8.08 7.47
N LEU A 80 -34.59 8.21 8.63
CA LEU A 80 -35.88 8.90 8.76
C LEU A 80 -35.74 10.40 8.59
N PHE A 81 -34.63 10.97 9.06
CA PHE A 81 -34.32 12.38 8.98
C PHE A 81 -32.99 12.58 8.24
N PRO A 82 -33.01 12.73 6.90
CA PRO A 82 -31.80 12.86 6.09
C PRO A 82 -30.91 14.04 6.48
N ASN A 83 -31.49 15.07 7.10
CA ASN A 83 -30.80 16.26 7.60
C ASN A 83 -30.36 16.13 9.07
N ALA A 84 -30.38 14.92 9.64
CA ALA A 84 -29.93 14.68 11.00
C ALA A 84 -28.41 14.48 11.08
N THR A 85 -27.77 15.25 11.96
CA THR A 85 -26.35 15.12 12.27
C THR A 85 -26.19 14.25 13.51
N SER A 86 -25.60 13.07 13.38
CA SER A 86 -25.25 12.16 14.48
C SER A 86 -23.75 11.85 14.43
N ALA A 87 -23.19 11.29 15.51
CA ALA A 87 -21.81 10.86 15.52
C ALA A 87 -21.46 9.91 14.36
N TRP A 88 -22.38 8.99 14.02
CA TRP A 88 -22.20 8.06 12.90
C TRP A 88 -22.39 8.71 11.54
N SER A 89 -23.27 9.70 11.37
CA SER A 89 -23.37 10.40 10.08
C SER A 89 -22.14 11.30 9.82
N ILE A 90 -21.55 11.89 10.86
CA ILE A 90 -20.25 12.57 10.79
C ILE A 90 -19.14 11.58 10.43
N LEU A 91 -19.10 10.41 11.10
CA LEU A 91 -18.13 9.37 10.81
C LEU A 91 -18.23 8.86 9.37
N ASP A 92 -19.43 8.54 8.89
CA ASP A 92 -19.66 8.06 7.54
C ASP A 92 -19.18 9.07 6.49
N THR A 93 -19.46 10.36 6.72
CA THR A 93 -18.99 11.47 5.86
C THR A 93 -17.46 11.57 5.89
N ALA A 94 -16.85 11.49 7.07
CA ALA A 94 -15.40 11.52 7.22
C ALA A 94 -14.73 10.31 6.56
N LEU A 95 -15.31 9.11 6.69
CA LEU A 95 -14.84 7.89 6.02
C LEU A 95 -14.97 7.99 4.51
N LYS A 96 -16.06 8.59 4.00
CA LYS A 96 -16.22 8.85 2.57
C LYS A 96 -15.13 9.77 2.04
N ILE A 97 -14.93 10.94 2.67
CA ILE A 97 -13.88 11.90 2.29
C ILE A 97 -12.48 11.27 2.38
N TYR A 98 -12.24 10.48 3.43
CA TYR A 98 -10.99 9.76 3.61
C TYR A 98 -10.74 8.78 2.45
N ARG A 99 -11.75 7.98 2.08
CA ARG A 99 -11.64 7.01 0.97
C ARG A 99 -11.44 7.71 -0.37
N GLU A 100 -12.17 8.79 -0.64
CA GLU A 100 -12.02 9.59 -1.86
C GLU A 100 -10.58 10.12 -1.98
N ARG A 101 -10.08 10.80 -0.93
CA ARG A 101 -8.71 11.32 -0.92
C ARG A 101 -7.65 10.23 -1.02
N LEU A 102 -7.86 9.10 -0.34
CA LEU A 102 -6.94 7.97 -0.40
C LEU A 102 -6.88 7.43 -1.83
N ASN A 103 -8.03 7.21 -2.47
CA ASN A 103 -8.11 6.73 -3.83
C ASN A 103 -7.45 7.71 -4.81
N ASP A 104 -7.72 9.01 -4.71
CA ASP A 104 -7.12 10.02 -5.59
C ASP A 104 -5.59 10.01 -5.52
N VAL A 105 -5.03 9.98 -4.30
CA VAL A 105 -3.58 9.94 -4.08
C VAL A 105 -3.00 8.63 -4.60
N VAL A 106 -3.66 7.50 -4.32
CA VAL A 106 -3.21 6.17 -4.75
C VAL A 106 -3.23 6.07 -6.28
N GLU A 107 -4.29 6.50 -6.94
CA GLU A 107 -4.42 6.44 -8.39
C GLU A 107 -3.39 7.31 -9.10
N ASN A 108 -3.20 8.54 -8.64
CA ASN A 108 -2.20 9.45 -9.20
C ASN A 108 -0.78 8.88 -9.05
N ALA A 109 -0.42 8.45 -7.84
CA ALA A 109 0.91 7.86 -7.59
C ALA A 109 1.12 6.55 -8.36
N THR A 110 0.08 5.71 -8.48
CA THR A 110 0.13 4.45 -9.22
C THR A 110 0.28 4.69 -10.72
N ALA A 111 -0.39 5.71 -11.26
CA ALA A 111 -0.25 6.09 -12.68
C ALA A 111 1.18 6.57 -12.98
N SER A 112 1.73 7.46 -12.16
CA SER A 112 3.11 7.94 -12.30
C SER A 112 4.12 6.79 -12.15
N PHE A 113 3.91 5.88 -11.19
CA PHE A 113 4.75 4.69 -11.04
C PHE A 113 4.67 3.78 -12.28
N ARG A 114 3.49 3.57 -12.85
CA ARG A 114 3.31 2.74 -14.05
C ARG A 114 4.12 3.26 -15.23
N GLU A 115 4.16 4.58 -15.44
CA GLU A 115 4.95 5.18 -16.52
C GLU A 115 6.44 4.91 -16.34
N GLY A 116 6.99 5.20 -15.16
CA GLY A 116 8.41 4.92 -14.87
C GLY A 116 8.73 3.42 -14.90
N ALA A 117 7.82 2.57 -14.45
CA ALA A 117 7.96 1.11 -14.51
C ALA A 117 8.05 0.60 -15.97
N ARG A 118 7.23 1.15 -16.88
CA ARG A 118 7.31 0.84 -18.32
C ARG A 118 8.62 1.29 -18.93
N GLU A 119 9.11 2.46 -18.56
CA GLU A 119 10.40 2.98 -19.06
C GLU A 119 11.57 2.07 -18.63
N VAL A 120 11.59 1.65 -17.36
CA VAL A 120 12.60 0.69 -16.86
C VAL A 120 12.48 -0.66 -17.58
N ALA A 121 11.27 -1.17 -17.75
CA ALA A 121 11.05 -2.45 -18.43
C ALA A 121 11.53 -2.41 -19.89
N ASN A 122 11.14 -1.36 -20.63
CA ASN A 122 11.50 -1.19 -22.04
C ASN A 122 13.01 -0.95 -22.23
N SER A 123 13.61 -0.10 -21.39
CA SER A 123 15.06 0.19 -21.49
C SER A 123 15.91 -1.03 -21.16
N THR A 124 15.48 -1.86 -20.21
CA THR A 124 16.21 -3.08 -19.83
C THR A 124 15.94 -4.27 -20.73
N GLN A 125 14.79 -4.30 -21.44
CA GLN A 125 14.45 -5.39 -22.36
C GLN A 125 15.55 -5.59 -23.43
N LYS A 126 15.88 -4.53 -24.17
CA LYS A 126 16.90 -4.60 -25.23
C LYS A 126 18.27 -5.00 -24.69
N VAL A 127 18.65 -4.47 -23.52
CA VAL A 127 19.91 -4.83 -22.87
C VAL A 127 19.94 -6.32 -22.51
N CYS A 128 18.84 -6.88 -22.01
CA CYS A 128 18.77 -8.30 -21.72
C CYS A 128 18.79 -9.17 -22.99
N GLU A 129 18.15 -8.75 -24.07
CA GLU A 129 18.23 -9.44 -25.37
C GLU A 129 19.67 -9.49 -25.89
N ASP A 130 20.38 -8.37 -25.86
CA ASP A 130 21.79 -8.29 -26.29
C ASP A 130 22.70 -9.13 -25.37
N LEU A 131 22.47 -9.09 -24.05
CA LEU A 131 23.20 -9.92 -23.08
C LEU A 131 22.93 -11.41 -23.28
N ASN A 132 21.69 -11.81 -23.59
CA ASN A 132 21.35 -13.21 -23.85
C ASN A 132 22.07 -13.72 -25.10
N ARG A 133 22.08 -12.95 -26.19
CA ARG A 133 22.83 -13.29 -27.40
C ARG A 133 24.33 -13.43 -27.12
N LEU A 134 24.88 -12.55 -26.30
CA LEU A 134 26.28 -12.62 -25.89
C LEU A 134 26.56 -13.88 -25.04
N VAL A 135 25.66 -14.23 -24.12
CA VAL A 135 25.76 -15.44 -23.31
C VAL A 135 25.69 -16.71 -24.17
N GLU A 136 24.81 -16.74 -25.17
CA GLU A 136 24.71 -17.83 -26.14
C GLU A 136 26.01 -17.96 -26.95
N GLY A 137 26.50 -16.85 -27.52
CA GLY A 137 27.77 -16.84 -28.24
C GLY A 137 28.96 -17.28 -27.39
N PHE A 138 28.99 -16.90 -26.11
CA PHE A 138 30.03 -17.36 -25.18
C PHE A 138 29.94 -18.87 -24.92
N ARG A 139 28.72 -19.41 -24.72
CA ARG A 139 28.51 -20.86 -24.53
C ARG A 139 28.92 -21.66 -25.75
N GLU A 140 28.57 -21.18 -26.94
CA GLU A 140 28.99 -21.79 -28.21
C GLU A 140 30.51 -21.76 -28.38
N ALA A 141 31.15 -20.63 -28.11
CA ALA A 141 32.61 -20.52 -28.16
C ALA A 141 33.29 -21.46 -27.17
N ARG A 142 32.72 -21.60 -25.95
CA ARG A 142 33.21 -22.53 -24.94
C ARG A 142 33.10 -23.98 -25.37
N GLU A 143 32.03 -24.34 -26.05
CA GLU A 143 31.86 -25.70 -26.57
C GLU A 143 32.83 -25.98 -27.73
N ARG A 144 33.01 -25.01 -28.64
CA ARG A 144 34.03 -25.10 -29.70
C ARG A 144 35.45 -25.21 -29.12
N ALA A 145 35.75 -24.49 -28.05
CA ALA A 145 37.02 -24.59 -27.34
C ALA A 145 37.26 -26.01 -26.80
N ARG A 146 36.23 -26.61 -26.17
CA ARG A 146 36.31 -28.02 -25.73
C ARG A 146 36.53 -28.99 -26.89
N GLN A 147 35.78 -28.82 -27.97
CA GLN A 147 35.92 -29.67 -29.15
C GLN A 147 37.31 -29.56 -29.76
N LEU A 148 37.86 -28.34 -29.86
CA LEU A 148 39.21 -28.12 -30.36
C LEU A 148 40.26 -28.79 -29.46
N LEU A 149 40.15 -28.65 -28.14
CA LEU A 149 41.06 -29.28 -27.18
C LEU A 149 41.00 -30.81 -27.24
N LEU A 150 39.80 -31.38 -27.34
CA LEU A 150 39.61 -32.82 -27.46
C LEU A 150 40.10 -33.35 -28.82
N GLY A 151 39.81 -32.65 -29.91
CA GLY A 151 40.24 -33.01 -31.26
C GLY A 151 41.75 -32.89 -31.49
N THR A 152 42.45 -32.14 -30.64
CA THR A 152 43.90 -31.96 -30.69
C THR A 152 44.61 -32.74 -29.59
N TYR A 153 44.77 -32.15 -28.41
CA TYR A 153 45.45 -32.76 -27.27
C TYR A 153 44.78 -34.05 -26.81
N GLY A 154 43.44 -34.12 -26.83
CA GLY A 154 42.71 -35.33 -26.46
C GLY A 154 43.00 -36.52 -27.38
N VAL A 155 42.94 -36.30 -28.70
CA VAL A 155 43.29 -37.33 -29.70
C VAL A 155 44.75 -37.73 -29.62
N ALA A 156 45.66 -36.78 -29.44
CA ALA A 156 47.09 -37.05 -29.26
C ALA A 156 47.35 -37.89 -27.99
N ALA A 157 46.67 -37.59 -26.88
CA ALA A 157 46.77 -38.33 -25.62
C ALA A 157 46.17 -39.74 -25.70
N LEU A 158 45.05 -39.89 -26.39
CA LEU A 158 44.39 -41.19 -26.56
C LEU A 158 45.05 -42.06 -27.63
N GLY A 159 45.82 -41.45 -28.55
CA GLY A 159 46.42 -42.14 -29.69
C GLY A 159 45.38 -42.75 -30.64
N LYS A 160 44.12 -42.27 -30.60
CA LYS A 160 43.00 -42.86 -31.31
C LYS A 160 42.15 -41.77 -31.97
N ALA A 161 41.91 -41.93 -33.27
CA ALA A 161 40.99 -41.10 -34.03
C ALA A 161 39.53 -41.52 -33.81
N VAL A 162 38.62 -40.55 -33.87
CA VAL A 162 37.17 -40.75 -33.71
C VAL A 162 36.42 -40.43 -35.01
N ASP A 163 37.04 -39.68 -35.91
CA ASP A 163 36.54 -39.30 -37.23
C ASP A 163 37.69 -39.08 -38.23
N ASN A 164 37.36 -38.82 -39.49
CA ASN A 164 38.36 -38.62 -40.55
C ASN A 164 39.26 -37.38 -40.30
N GLN A 165 38.77 -36.34 -39.62
CA GLN A 165 39.58 -35.15 -39.33
C GLN A 165 40.62 -35.43 -38.24
N THR A 166 40.21 -36.10 -37.17
CA THR A 166 41.10 -36.53 -36.08
C THR A 166 42.09 -37.59 -36.53
N GLU A 167 41.75 -38.43 -37.52
CA GLU A 167 42.70 -39.35 -38.16
C GLU A 167 43.79 -38.59 -38.92
N LYS A 168 43.41 -37.60 -39.74
CA LYS A 168 44.36 -36.71 -40.43
C LYS A 168 45.25 -35.98 -39.42
N PHE A 169 44.67 -35.44 -38.35
CA PHE A 169 45.41 -34.78 -37.27
C PHE A 169 46.44 -35.72 -36.64
N LEU A 170 46.03 -36.94 -36.27
CA LEU A 170 46.89 -37.89 -35.58
C LEU A 170 48.08 -38.32 -36.46
N ALA A 171 47.86 -38.53 -37.76
CA ALA A 171 48.94 -38.83 -38.70
C ALA A 171 49.96 -37.69 -38.81
N LEU A 172 49.48 -36.43 -38.89
CA LEU A 172 50.36 -35.25 -38.90
C LEU A 172 51.10 -35.08 -37.58
N TYR A 173 50.42 -35.29 -36.45
CA TYR A 173 51.02 -35.21 -35.11
C TYR A 173 52.14 -36.23 -34.93
N GLN A 174 51.95 -37.49 -35.33
CA GLN A 174 52.97 -38.54 -35.27
C GLN A 174 54.21 -38.20 -36.10
N ARG A 175 54.03 -37.53 -37.24
CA ARG A 175 55.14 -37.02 -38.05
C ARG A 175 55.88 -35.88 -37.35
N TYR A 176 55.15 -34.94 -36.73
CA TYR A 176 55.74 -33.76 -36.11
C TYR A 176 56.42 -34.05 -34.77
N VAL A 177 55.90 -34.98 -33.96
CA VAL A 177 56.49 -35.32 -32.66
C VAL A 177 57.87 -36.00 -32.78
N ALA A 178 58.22 -36.51 -33.96
CA ALA A 178 59.55 -37.04 -34.25
C ALA A 178 60.64 -35.94 -34.31
N THR A 179 60.25 -34.68 -34.53
CA THR A 179 61.16 -33.55 -34.75
C THR A 179 60.95 -32.41 -33.76
N TYR A 180 59.73 -32.21 -33.26
CA TYR A 180 59.34 -31.10 -32.39
C TYR A 180 58.86 -31.59 -31.02
N ASP A 181 58.84 -30.70 -30.03
CA ASP A 181 58.20 -31.00 -28.74
C ASP A 181 56.69 -31.22 -28.91
N VAL A 182 56.08 -31.87 -27.91
CA VAL A 182 54.67 -32.29 -27.95
C VAL A 182 53.73 -31.12 -28.24
N ASP A 183 53.93 -29.96 -27.62
CA ASP A 183 53.02 -28.83 -27.73
C ASP A 183 53.15 -28.16 -29.10
N THR A 184 54.39 -28.00 -29.59
CA THR A 184 54.65 -27.51 -30.95
C THR A 184 54.10 -28.45 -32.02
N ALA A 185 54.29 -29.76 -31.86
CA ALA A 185 53.76 -30.77 -32.78
C ALA A 185 52.23 -30.74 -32.84
N VAL A 186 51.54 -30.59 -31.70
CA VAL A 186 50.08 -30.43 -31.66
C VAL A 186 49.65 -29.18 -32.41
N ARG A 187 50.29 -28.02 -32.18
CA ARG A 187 49.90 -26.75 -32.84
C ARG A 187 50.08 -26.81 -34.36
N LEU A 188 51.20 -27.34 -34.85
CA LEU A 188 51.46 -27.50 -36.28
C LEU A 188 50.47 -28.46 -36.94
N ALA A 189 50.21 -29.62 -36.32
CA ALA A 189 49.22 -30.57 -36.82
C ALA A 189 47.80 -29.98 -36.81
N ALA A 190 47.47 -29.19 -35.79
CA ALA A 190 46.17 -28.54 -35.68
C ALA A 190 45.94 -27.51 -36.79
N ASP A 191 46.94 -26.68 -37.12
CA ASP A 191 46.83 -25.68 -38.20
C ASP A 191 46.56 -26.31 -39.56
N GLU A 192 47.21 -27.43 -39.87
CA GLU A 192 47.02 -28.14 -41.14
C GLU A 192 45.72 -28.95 -41.21
N THR A 193 45.16 -29.33 -40.06
CA THR A 193 43.93 -30.13 -40.00
C THR A 193 42.69 -29.25 -39.92
N TYR A 194 42.69 -28.29 -39.00
CA TYR A 194 41.52 -27.50 -38.62
C TYR A 194 41.57 -26.06 -39.13
N GLY A 195 42.63 -25.69 -39.88
CA GLY A 195 42.93 -24.31 -40.27
C GLY A 195 43.65 -23.57 -39.14
N ASN A 196 44.10 -22.34 -39.38
CA ASN A 196 44.91 -21.51 -38.46
C ASN A 196 44.31 -21.34 -37.04
N VAL A 197 44.45 -22.37 -36.19
CA VAL A 197 43.85 -22.52 -34.85
C VAL A 197 44.92 -22.59 -33.76
N SER A 198 46.20 -22.70 -34.11
CA SER A 198 47.33 -22.69 -33.18
C SER A 198 47.34 -21.41 -32.33
N GLN A 199 46.92 -20.28 -32.91
CA GLN A 199 46.74 -19.02 -32.20
C GLN A 199 45.79 -19.14 -31.00
N TYR A 200 44.74 -19.97 -31.09
CA TYR A 200 43.79 -20.20 -30.00
C TYR A 200 44.34 -21.13 -28.92
N LEU A 201 45.29 -22.00 -29.28
CA LEU A 201 45.96 -22.93 -28.38
C LEU A 201 47.18 -22.32 -27.67
N THR A 202 47.35 -21.00 -27.77
CA THR A 202 48.42 -20.27 -27.08
C THR A 202 48.22 -20.37 -25.56
N GLY A 203 49.25 -20.81 -24.83
CA GLY A 203 49.17 -21.04 -23.38
C GLY A 203 48.56 -22.38 -22.96
N VAL A 204 48.06 -23.18 -23.93
CA VAL A 204 47.72 -24.59 -23.71
C VAL A 204 48.96 -25.45 -23.91
N THR A 205 49.14 -26.42 -23.02
CA THR A 205 50.25 -27.37 -22.96
C THR A 205 49.74 -28.77 -22.65
N TRP A 206 50.58 -29.78 -22.90
CA TRP A 206 50.32 -31.17 -22.59
C TRP A 206 49.95 -31.41 -21.12
N LYS A 207 50.42 -30.57 -20.20
CA LYS A 207 50.15 -30.72 -18.76
C LYS A 207 48.81 -30.11 -18.33
N ASN A 208 48.29 -29.11 -19.04
CA ASN A 208 47.12 -28.33 -18.61
C ASN A 208 45.92 -28.40 -19.57
N TRP A 209 46.03 -29.04 -20.72
CA TRP A 209 44.97 -29.05 -21.75
C TRP A 209 43.62 -29.58 -21.26
N ALA A 210 43.62 -30.51 -20.29
CA ALA A 210 42.41 -31.08 -19.70
C ALA A 210 41.83 -30.27 -18.54
N SER A 211 42.34 -29.05 -18.29
CA SER A 211 41.86 -28.18 -17.23
C SER A 211 40.70 -27.28 -17.66
N LEU A 212 39.93 -26.80 -16.67
CA LEU A 212 38.91 -25.78 -16.91
C LEU A 212 39.53 -24.47 -17.45
N GLU A 213 40.70 -24.11 -16.93
CA GLU A 213 41.46 -22.93 -17.34
C GLU A 213 41.87 -23.00 -18.81
N ALA A 214 42.29 -24.15 -19.31
CA ALA A 214 42.59 -24.33 -20.74
C ALA A 214 41.35 -24.10 -21.61
N VAL A 215 40.18 -24.63 -21.20
CA VAL A 215 38.92 -24.37 -21.91
C VAL A 215 38.61 -22.87 -21.92
N GLU A 216 38.76 -22.19 -20.79
CA GLU A 216 38.50 -20.75 -20.68
C GLU A 216 39.47 -19.90 -21.50
N ASN A 217 40.77 -20.23 -21.49
CA ASN A 217 41.78 -19.53 -22.28
C ASN A 217 41.53 -19.67 -23.79
N VAL A 218 41.19 -20.88 -24.25
CA VAL A 218 40.84 -21.10 -25.67
C VAL A 218 39.52 -20.39 -26.01
N THR A 219 38.54 -20.39 -25.10
CA THR A 219 37.27 -19.66 -25.29
C THR A 219 37.53 -18.16 -25.47
N ASP A 220 38.34 -17.57 -24.60
CA ASP A 220 38.73 -16.16 -24.65
C ASP A 220 39.48 -15.86 -25.95
N ALA A 221 40.40 -16.72 -26.37
CA ALA A 221 41.15 -16.55 -27.61
C ALA A 221 40.25 -16.59 -28.86
N ILE A 222 39.27 -17.51 -28.89
CA ILE A 222 38.26 -17.57 -29.97
C ILE A 222 37.44 -16.28 -29.99
N LEU A 223 36.95 -15.82 -28.84
CA LEU A 223 36.11 -14.64 -28.75
C LEU A 223 36.88 -13.34 -29.02
N ALA A 224 38.16 -13.27 -28.66
CA ALA A 224 39.03 -12.10 -28.85
C ALA A 224 39.24 -11.73 -30.33
N THR A 225 38.92 -12.64 -31.25
CA THR A 225 38.93 -12.34 -32.70
C THR A 225 37.85 -11.33 -33.12
N ARG A 226 36.78 -11.19 -32.32
CA ARG A 226 35.62 -10.34 -32.64
C ARG A 226 35.20 -9.42 -31.50
N LEU A 227 35.55 -9.77 -30.26
CA LEU A 227 35.12 -9.07 -29.06
C LEU A 227 36.33 -8.52 -28.31
N ASN A 228 36.12 -7.40 -27.62
CA ASN A 228 37.12 -6.88 -26.69
C ASN A 228 37.04 -7.62 -25.34
N LYS A 229 38.10 -7.48 -24.54
CA LYS A 229 38.20 -8.14 -23.23
C LYS A 229 37.04 -7.78 -22.29
N THR A 230 36.58 -6.53 -22.30
CA THR A 230 35.50 -6.08 -21.42
C THR A 230 34.16 -6.76 -21.72
N VAL A 231 33.85 -7.00 -23.01
CA VAL A 231 32.64 -7.73 -23.41
C VAL A 231 32.76 -9.22 -23.08
N ILE A 232 33.95 -9.81 -23.20
CA ILE A 232 34.21 -11.20 -22.82
C ILE A 232 34.03 -11.39 -21.30
N ASP A 233 34.61 -10.50 -20.49
CA ASP A 233 34.46 -10.54 -19.03
C ASP A 233 33.00 -10.37 -18.60
N LEU A 234 32.27 -9.48 -19.29
CA LEU A 234 30.84 -9.29 -19.08
C LEU A 234 30.02 -10.52 -19.48
N ALA A 235 30.36 -11.19 -20.59
CA ALA A 235 29.74 -12.45 -20.99
C ALA A 235 29.98 -13.55 -19.94
N ARG A 236 31.21 -13.67 -19.45
CA ARG A 236 31.59 -14.63 -18.41
C ARG A 236 30.79 -14.42 -17.13
N ALA A 237 30.68 -13.17 -16.66
CA ALA A 237 29.90 -12.82 -15.49
C ALA A 237 28.40 -13.14 -15.69
N ALA A 238 27.85 -12.79 -16.86
CA ALA A 238 26.45 -13.06 -17.19
C ALA A 238 26.16 -14.57 -17.33
N VAL A 239 27.09 -15.38 -17.83
CA VAL A 239 26.97 -16.85 -17.87
C VAL A 239 26.97 -17.44 -16.46
N ALA A 240 27.82 -16.94 -15.56
CA ALA A 240 27.94 -17.46 -14.20
C ALA A 240 26.73 -17.12 -13.33
N MET A 241 26.16 -15.92 -13.49
CA MET A 241 25.07 -15.42 -12.62
C MET A 241 23.69 -15.51 -13.25
N GLY A 242 23.61 -15.56 -14.58
CA GLY A 242 22.39 -15.32 -15.35
C GLY A 242 22.18 -13.83 -15.66
N VAL A 243 21.68 -13.55 -16.88
CA VAL A 243 21.51 -12.17 -17.41
C VAL A 243 20.64 -11.31 -16.49
N ARG A 244 19.51 -11.84 -16.02
CA ARG A 244 18.58 -11.10 -15.16
C ARG A 244 19.23 -10.72 -13.83
N GLN A 245 19.94 -11.65 -13.20
CA GLN A 245 20.61 -11.41 -11.91
C GLN A 245 21.78 -10.44 -12.06
N TYR A 246 22.56 -10.58 -13.13
CA TYR A 246 23.65 -9.66 -13.45
C TYR A 246 23.12 -8.23 -13.62
N LEU A 247 22.05 -8.05 -14.39
CA LEU A 247 21.47 -6.72 -14.61
C LEU A 247 20.85 -6.14 -13.34
N TYR A 248 20.19 -6.96 -12.52
CA TYR A 248 19.66 -6.54 -11.22
C TYR A 248 20.75 -5.92 -10.33
N LEU A 249 21.88 -6.62 -10.15
CA LEU A 249 22.98 -6.15 -9.29
C LEU A 249 23.62 -4.87 -9.82
N ARG A 250 23.62 -4.68 -11.14
CA ARG A 250 24.12 -3.45 -11.77
C ARG A 250 23.17 -2.27 -11.53
N LEU A 251 21.87 -2.51 -11.53
CA LEU A 251 20.84 -1.46 -11.44
C LEU A 251 20.41 -1.13 -10.02
N ILE A 252 20.55 -2.03 -9.05
CA ILE A 252 20.02 -1.84 -7.69
C ILE A 252 20.50 -0.55 -7.01
N ASN A 253 21.78 -0.21 -7.20
CA ASN A 253 22.38 0.99 -6.60
C ASN A 253 22.04 2.27 -7.35
N GLN A 254 21.68 2.16 -8.63
CA GLN A 254 21.27 3.28 -9.48
C GLN A 254 19.77 3.55 -9.39
N THR A 255 19.00 2.55 -8.95
CA THR A 255 17.54 2.63 -8.87
C THR A 255 17.13 3.40 -7.60
N PRO A 256 16.20 4.36 -7.69
CA PRO A 256 15.69 5.09 -6.54
C PRO A 256 15.10 4.14 -5.47
N PRO A 257 15.29 4.41 -4.16
CA PRO A 257 14.79 3.55 -3.09
C PRO A 257 13.31 3.14 -3.21
N PRO A 258 12.37 4.04 -3.61
CA PRO A 258 10.97 3.65 -3.78
C PRO A 258 10.71 2.60 -4.86
N VAL A 259 11.61 2.46 -5.84
CA VAL A 259 11.45 1.55 -7.00
C VAL A 259 12.19 0.23 -6.79
N ARG A 260 13.22 0.21 -5.93
CA ARG A 260 14.06 -0.99 -5.67
C ARG A 260 13.28 -2.27 -5.35
N PRO A 261 12.21 -2.25 -4.52
CA PRO A 261 11.45 -3.47 -4.21
C PRO A 261 10.81 -4.11 -5.44
N TYR A 262 10.49 -3.28 -6.45
CA TYR A 262 9.79 -3.71 -7.65
C TYR A 262 10.72 -3.99 -8.83
N LEU A 263 11.98 -3.54 -8.75
CA LEU A 263 13.00 -3.74 -9.79
C LEU A 263 13.11 -5.19 -10.30
N PRO A 264 13.06 -6.25 -9.45
CA PRO A 264 13.09 -7.63 -9.94
C PRO A 264 11.96 -7.98 -10.92
N TYR A 265 10.81 -7.30 -10.82
CA TYR A 265 9.65 -7.49 -11.70
C TYR A 265 9.72 -6.65 -12.97
N LEU A 266 10.53 -5.59 -12.98
CA LEU A 266 10.62 -4.65 -14.10
C LEU A 266 11.74 -5.02 -15.09
N ILE A 267 12.86 -5.55 -14.59
CA ILE A 267 14.02 -5.84 -15.44
C ILE A 267 13.73 -6.87 -16.54
N CYS A 268 14.39 -6.68 -17.68
CA CYS A 268 14.29 -7.54 -18.86
C CYS A 268 12.87 -7.61 -19.46
N GLY A 269 12.15 -6.48 -19.52
CA GLY A 269 10.78 -6.45 -20.03
C GLY A 269 9.81 -7.25 -19.16
N GLY A 270 10.04 -7.27 -17.84
CA GLY A 270 9.23 -8.05 -16.91
C GLY A 270 7.80 -7.55 -16.75
N ASP A 271 7.07 -8.16 -15.81
CA ASP A 271 5.65 -7.91 -15.59
C ASP A 271 5.40 -6.57 -14.87
N VAL A 272 5.19 -5.54 -15.69
CA VAL A 272 4.90 -4.18 -15.21
C VAL A 272 3.61 -4.12 -14.41
N GLU A 273 2.55 -4.80 -14.85
CA GLU A 273 1.26 -4.69 -14.17
C GLU A 273 1.30 -5.35 -12.79
N LYS A 274 2.02 -6.48 -12.65
CA LYS A 274 2.29 -7.07 -11.34
C LYS A 274 3.09 -6.12 -10.43
N ALA A 275 4.10 -5.44 -10.95
CA ALA A 275 4.85 -4.45 -10.19
C ALA A 275 3.97 -3.29 -9.72
N VAL A 276 3.06 -2.83 -10.59
CA VAL A 276 2.10 -1.75 -10.32
C VAL A 276 1.08 -2.18 -9.25
N GLU A 277 0.57 -3.41 -9.32
CA GLU A 277 -0.34 -3.95 -8.31
C GLU A 277 0.33 -4.05 -6.93
N MET A 278 1.58 -4.54 -6.89
CA MET A 278 2.36 -4.59 -5.66
C MET A 278 2.60 -3.19 -5.09
N PHE A 279 3.00 -2.23 -5.94
CA PHE A 279 3.17 -0.84 -5.54
C PHE A 279 1.89 -0.24 -4.96
N LYS A 280 0.75 -0.45 -5.63
CA LYS A 280 -0.55 0.02 -5.16
C LYS A 280 -0.90 -0.54 -3.79
N SER A 281 -0.70 -1.85 -3.59
CA SER A 281 -0.96 -2.53 -2.31
C SER A 281 -0.09 -1.97 -1.19
N ASP A 282 1.22 -1.82 -1.44
CA ASP A 282 2.18 -1.29 -0.49
C ASP A 282 1.89 0.19 -0.17
N LEU A 283 1.50 0.98 -1.17
CA LEU A 283 1.13 2.39 -0.99
C LEU A 283 -0.12 2.52 -0.12
N VAL A 284 -1.18 1.75 -0.40
CA VAL A 284 -2.39 1.73 0.42
C VAL A 284 -2.04 1.33 1.86
N ARG A 285 -1.26 0.26 2.06
CA ARG A 285 -0.82 -0.18 3.40
C ARG A 285 -0.04 0.90 4.14
N ASN A 286 0.90 1.56 3.46
CA ASN A 286 1.73 2.60 4.08
C ASN A 286 0.90 3.84 4.42
N LEU A 287 -0.02 4.25 3.54
CA LEU A 287 -0.90 5.39 3.78
C LEU A 287 -1.88 5.12 4.92
N THR A 288 -2.51 3.94 4.98
CA THR A 288 -3.44 3.59 6.07
C THR A 288 -2.74 3.35 7.40
N THR A 289 -1.46 2.93 7.39
CA THR A 289 -0.66 2.81 8.63
C THR A 289 -0.27 4.18 9.17
N ARG A 290 0.13 5.11 8.29
CA ARG A 290 0.56 6.47 8.69
C ARG A 290 -0.61 7.40 8.98
N TYR A 291 -1.69 7.25 8.23
CA TYR A 291 -2.93 8.02 8.33
C TYR A 291 -4.10 7.04 8.45
N PRO A 292 -4.36 6.51 9.66
CA PRO A 292 -5.43 5.55 9.86
C PRO A 292 -6.80 6.14 9.50
N PRO A 293 -7.76 5.28 9.10
CA PRO A 293 -9.12 5.73 8.85
C PRO A 293 -9.70 6.40 10.11
N PRO A 294 -10.50 7.46 9.96
CA PRO A 294 -11.10 8.13 11.09
C PRO A 294 -12.05 7.19 11.85
N THR A 295 -12.05 7.34 13.17
CA THR A 295 -13.00 6.72 14.10
C THR A 295 -13.86 7.81 14.76
N ILE A 296 -14.92 7.41 15.46
CA ILE A 296 -15.76 8.34 16.24
C ILE A 296 -14.87 9.18 17.17
N TYR A 297 -13.90 8.53 17.80
CA TYR A 297 -13.02 9.15 18.80
C TYR A 297 -11.90 10.01 18.21
N SER A 298 -11.57 9.86 16.92
CA SER A 298 -10.58 10.71 16.26
C SER A 298 -11.17 12.02 15.70
N ILE A 299 -12.50 12.15 15.69
CA ILE A 299 -13.20 13.34 15.20
C ILE A 299 -13.80 14.06 16.40
N ALA A 300 -13.24 15.21 16.79
CA ALA A 300 -13.71 15.94 17.97
C ALA A 300 -15.23 16.18 17.97
N GLY A 301 -15.80 16.61 16.84
CA GLY A 301 -17.25 16.84 16.72
C GLY A 301 -18.12 15.58 16.74
N ALA A 302 -17.57 14.39 16.50
CA ALA A 302 -18.30 13.13 16.64
C ALA A 302 -18.13 12.53 18.04
N ALA A 303 -16.94 12.67 18.63
CA ALA A 303 -16.64 12.24 19.99
C ALA A 303 -17.51 12.98 21.02
N ASP A 304 -17.72 14.29 20.82
CA ASP A 304 -18.60 15.10 21.68
C ASP A 304 -20.07 14.62 21.67
N LEU A 305 -20.48 13.89 20.62
CA LEU A 305 -21.84 13.39 20.46
C LEU A 305 -22.04 11.97 21.01
N VAL A 306 -21.01 11.30 21.53
CA VAL A 306 -21.12 9.95 22.11
C VAL A 306 -20.54 9.94 23.52
N TYR A 307 -21.37 9.53 24.48
CA TYR A 307 -20.92 9.40 25.87
C TYR A 307 -20.74 7.92 26.24
N GLN A 308 -19.48 7.47 26.30
CA GLN A 308 -19.07 6.15 26.81
C GLN A 308 -19.92 4.97 26.29
N ASP A 309 -20.37 5.04 25.03
CA ASP A 309 -21.29 4.07 24.40
C ASP A 309 -22.65 3.86 25.13
N LYS A 310 -22.97 4.67 26.14
CA LYS A 310 -24.23 4.61 26.90
C LYS A 310 -25.37 5.33 26.19
N TYR A 311 -25.07 6.50 25.64
CA TYR A 311 -26.01 7.30 24.86
C TYR A 311 -25.28 8.18 23.85
N ALA A 312 -25.98 8.54 22.79
CA ALA A 312 -25.49 9.43 21.75
C ALA A 312 -26.49 10.56 21.47
N LEU A 313 -25.96 11.70 21.06
CA LEU A 313 -26.72 12.87 20.66
C LEU A 313 -26.78 12.93 19.13
N ALA A 314 -27.99 13.16 18.62
CA ALA A 314 -28.24 13.47 17.22
C ALA A 314 -28.98 14.80 17.13
N VAL A 315 -28.67 15.62 16.13
CA VAL A 315 -29.33 16.91 15.91
C VAL A 315 -30.19 16.78 14.66
N VAL A 316 -31.51 16.79 14.84
CA VAL A 316 -32.47 16.73 13.74
C VAL A 316 -32.86 18.15 13.33
N LYS A 317 -32.65 18.49 12.06
CA LYS A 317 -33.17 19.73 11.47
C LYS A 317 -34.49 19.42 10.78
N SER A 318 -35.57 20.05 11.24
CA SER A 318 -36.91 19.93 10.62
C SER A 318 -37.48 21.32 10.32
N SER A 319 -38.28 21.41 9.25
CA SER A 319 -39.15 22.57 8.98
C SER A 319 -40.34 22.62 9.93
N GLU A 320 -40.70 21.49 10.53
CA GLU A 320 -41.75 21.38 11.54
C GLU A 320 -41.19 21.72 12.91
N GLU A 321 -42.01 22.39 13.74
CA GLU A 321 -41.64 22.72 15.13
C GLU A 321 -41.42 21.47 15.99
N MET A 322 -42.02 20.33 15.64
CA MET A 322 -41.96 19.06 16.36
C MET A 322 -42.02 17.87 15.38
N PRO A 323 -40.88 17.39 14.85
CA PRO A 323 -40.85 16.15 14.09
C PRO A 323 -41.17 14.97 15.00
N ASP A 324 -42.03 14.06 14.53
CA ASP A 324 -42.38 12.82 15.24
C ASP A 324 -41.19 11.84 15.21
N VAL A 325 -40.43 11.82 16.31
CA VAL A 325 -39.29 10.90 16.47
C VAL A 325 -39.79 9.64 17.17
N PRO A 326 -39.70 8.45 16.54
CA PRO A 326 -40.15 7.21 17.17
C PRO A 326 -39.42 6.98 18.50
N PRO A 327 -40.14 6.69 19.61
CA PRO A 327 -39.54 6.55 20.95
C PRO A 327 -38.54 5.40 21.05
N GLN A 328 -38.60 4.45 20.10
CA GLN A 328 -37.66 3.34 19.96
C GLN A 328 -36.26 3.78 19.48
N LEU A 329 -36.19 4.92 18.77
CA LEU A 329 -34.98 5.45 18.16
C LEU A 329 -34.32 6.55 19.00
N GLY A 330 -35.07 7.26 19.83
CA GLY A 330 -34.56 8.26 20.75
C GLY A 330 -35.65 9.17 21.28
N VAL A 331 -35.26 10.06 22.20
CA VAL A 331 -36.16 11.05 22.80
C VAL A 331 -35.67 12.44 22.43
N PRO A 332 -36.52 13.31 21.85
CA PRO A 332 -36.15 14.69 21.58
C PRO A 332 -36.03 15.48 22.89
N VAL A 333 -34.92 16.21 23.05
CA VAL A 333 -34.58 16.97 24.25
C VAL A 333 -34.63 18.45 23.94
N SER A 334 -35.83 19.02 23.90
CA SER A 334 -36.00 20.47 23.93
C SER A 334 -36.63 20.86 25.25
N THR A 335 -36.18 21.94 25.88
CA THR A 335 -36.84 22.53 27.04
C THR A 335 -38.33 22.78 26.76
N SER A 336 -38.67 23.21 25.54
CA SER A 336 -40.07 23.34 25.10
C SER A 336 -40.79 22.01 24.84
N PHE A 337 -40.07 20.93 24.51
CA PHE A 337 -40.64 19.58 24.32
C PHE A 337 -40.89 18.88 25.66
N LEU A 338 -39.96 18.98 26.62
CA LEU A 338 -40.11 18.47 27.97
C LEU A 338 -41.28 19.15 28.69
N LEU A 339 -41.39 20.47 28.57
CA LEU A 339 -42.52 21.23 29.13
C LEU A 339 -43.86 20.86 28.47
N LYS A 340 -43.89 20.64 27.15
CA LYS A 340 -45.13 20.34 26.41
C LYS A 340 -45.59 18.88 26.58
N SER A 341 -44.68 17.92 26.55
CA SER A 341 -44.96 16.51 26.90
C SER A 341 -45.44 16.38 28.33
N PHE A 342 -44.84 17.12 29.27
CA PHE A 342 -45.31 17.13 30.65
C PHE A 342 -46.70 17.73 30.77
N THR A 343 -47.00 18.84 30.07
CA THR A 343 -48.39 19.35 30.04
C THR A 343 -49.35 18.33 29.46
N GLN A 344 -48.99 17.62 28.38
CA GLN A 344 -49.87 16.62 27.76
C GLN A 344 -50.18 15.45 28.70
N VAL A 345 -49.18 14.93 29.39
CA VAL A 345 -49.30 13.83 30.37
C VAL A 345 -50.04 14.26 31.66
N VAL A 346 -49.97 15.54 32.02
CA VAL A 346 -50.65 16.07 33.22
C VAL A 346 -52.08 16.53 32.91
N THR A 347 -52.41 16.80 31.65
CA THR A 347 -53.76 17.23 31.21
C THR A 347 -54.64 16.10 30.66
N GLU A 348 -54.08 14.93 30.37
CA GLU A 348 -54.84 13.67 30.23
C GLU A 348 -55.03 13.00 31.60
#